data_AF-A0A972GQ85-F1
#
_entry.id   AF-A0A972GQ85-F1
#
_cell.length_a   1.000
_cell.length_b   1.000
_cell.length_c   1.000
_cell.angle_alpha   90.00
_cell.angle_beta   90.00
_cell.angle_gamma   90.00
#
_symmetry.space_group_name_H-M   'P 1'
#
loop_
_entity.id
_entity.type
_entity.pdbx_description
1 polymer ?
#
loop_
_entity_poly.entity_id
_entity_poly.type
_entity_poly.pdbx_seq_one_letter_code
_entity_poly.pdbx_strand_id
1 'polypeptide(L)'
;MKSDTYLLQKPDVATLETIDFPTECAIQPPWIAQRYPQYSDDHGMHHELTSVRTAEHVGHHIKITTTYTIEVNEQQVHLHALVGNDGRLHCHTTPYVRYQSAIDLVKNLFDRFPASFISDQHNHDQDHHQHDHDHPHEGDSA
;
A
#
# COMPACT_ATOMS: atom_id res chain seq x y z
N MET A 1 -6.16 21.14 -50.48
CA MET A 1 -5.71 20.45 -49.26
C MET A 1 -6.89 20.39 -48.31
N LYS A 2 -7.39 19.19 -47.97
CA LYS A 2 -8.49 19.03 -47.01
C LYS A 2 -7.87 18.73 -45.65
N SER A 3 -8.21 19.53 -44.64
CA SER A 3 -7.84 19.30 -43.25
C SER A 3 -8.94 18.48 -42.61
N ASP A 4 -8.67 17.21 -42.31
CA ASP A 4 -9.58 16.38 -41.51
C ASP A 4 -9.32 16.64 -40.03
N THR A 5 -10.26 17.33 -39.40
CA THR A 5 -10.29 17.57 -37.96
C THR A 5 -10.77 16.30 -37.27
N TYR A 6 -9.86 15.56 -36.63
CA TYR A 6 -10.21 14.44 -35.77
C TYR A 6 -10.84 14.97 -34.48
N LEU A 7 -12.16 14.89 -34.38
CA LEU A 7 -12.87 15.09 -33.12
C LEU A 7 -12.74 13.80 -32.29
N LEU A 8 -12.02 13.89 -31.17
CA LEU A 8 -12.00 12.81 -30.16
C LEU A 8 -13.43 12.56 -29.70
N GLN A 9 -13.97 11.37 -30.01
CA GLN A 9 -15.24 10.93 -29.44
C GLN A 9 -15.08 10.72 -27.94
N LYS A 10 -16.10 11.10 -27.18
CA LYS A 10 -16.13 10.85 -25.74
C LYS A 10 -16.10 9.33 -25.50
N PRO A 11 -15.26 8.85 -24.58
CA PRO A 11 -15.20 7.42 -24.29
C PRO A 11 -16.56 6.91 -23.81
N ASP A 12 -16.89 5.68 -24.17
CA ASP A 12 -18.07 5.00 -23.68
C ASP A 12 -17.91 4.72 -22.18
N VAL A 13 -18.76 5.36 -21.38
CA VAL A 13 -18.73 5.27 -19.92
C VAL A 13 -19.56 4.10 -19.39
N ALA A 14 -20.36 3.44 -20.22
CA ALA A 14 -21.15 2.27 -19.80
C ALA A 14 -20.24 1.12 -19.32
N THR A 15 -19.01 1.03 -19.83
CA THR A 15 -18.02 0.05 -19.35
C THR A 15 -17.66 0.27 -17.88
N LEU A 16 -17.68 1.51 -17.38
CA LEU A 16 -17.36 1.82 -15.98
C LEU A 16 -18.37 1.20 -15.01
N GLU A 17 -19.63 1.04 -15.42
CA GLU A 17 -20.69 0.42 -14.60
C GLU A 17 -20.55 -1.10 -14.52
N THR A 18 -19.78 -1.70 -15.42
CA THR A 18 -19.53 -3.15 -15.47
C THR A 18 -18.19 -3.55 -14.84
N ILE A 19 -17.32 -2.59 -14.56
CA ILE A 19 -16.05 -2.84 -13.89
C ILE A 19 -16.36 -2.97 -12.40
N ASP A 20 -16.33 -4.21 -11.93
CA ASP A 20 -16.35 -4.53 -10.50
C ASP A 20 -14.99 -4.10 -9.92
N PHE A 21 -14.93 -2.90 -9.35
CA PHE A 21 -13.75 -2.41 -8.67
C PHE A 21 -13.71 -3.07 -7.29
N PRO A 22 -12.80 -4.03 -7.04
CA PRO A 22 -12.74 -4.70 -5.75
C PRO A 22 -12.44 -3.67 -4.67
N THR A 23 -13.26 -3.65 -3.62
CA THR A 23 -13.37 -2.47 -2.78
C THR A 23 -12.12 -2.19 -1.94
N GLU A 24 -11.35 -3.18 -1.45
CA GLU A 24 -10.29 -2.86 -0.45
C GLU A 24 -9.03 -3.72 -0.47
N CYS A 25 -8.74 -4.44 -1.55
CA CYS A 25 -7.42 -5.03 -1.69
C CYS A 25 -7.04 -5.04 -3.15
N ALA A 26 -5.87 -4.50 -3.48
CA ALA A 26 -5.33 -4.57 -4.82
C ALA A 26 -5.16 -6.06 -5.19
N ILE A 27 -6.16 -6.66 -5.83
CA ILE A 27 -6.07 -7.98 -6.42
C ILE A 27 -5.15 -7.82 -7.63
N GLN A 28 -3.85 -7.83 -7.38
CA GLN A 28 -2.85 -7.84 -8.43
C GLN A 28 -3.09 -9.10 -9.28
N PRO A 29 -3.12 -8.99 -10.62
CA PRO A 29 -3.25 -10.17 -11.48
C PRO A 29 -2.23 -11.25 -11.12
N PRO A 30 -2.56 -12.55 -11.20
CA PRO A 30 -1.66 -13.64 -10.78
C PRO A 30 -0.27 -13.61 -11.43
N TRP A 31 -0.16 -13.07 -12.65
CA TRP A 31 1.11 -12.95 -13.35
C TRP A 31 2.08 -11.97 -12.68
N ILE A 32 1.59 -11.01 -11.89
CA ILE A 32 2.42 -10.06 -11.14
C ILE A 32 3.16 -10.80 -10.03
N ALA A 33 2.49 -11.63 -9.24
CA ALA A 33 3.15 -12.44 -8.21
C ALA A 33 4.21 -13.38 -8.81
N GLN A 34 3.93 -13.96 -9.98
CA GLN A 34 4.87 -14.85 -10.66
C GLN A 34 6.12 -14.11 -11.17
N ARG A 35 5.97 -12.89 -11.69
CA ARG A 35 7.06 -12.13 -12.31
C ARG A 35 7.80 -11.23 -11.35
N TYR A 36 7.11 -10.75 -10.31
CA TYR A 36 7.58 -9.82 -9.30
C TYR A 36 7.12 -10.32 -7.92
N PRO A 37 7.62 -11.46 -7.43
CA PRO A 37 7.17 -12.02 -6.15
C PRO A 37 7.33 -11.03 -4.99
N GLN A 38 8.35 -10.17 -5.06
CA GLN A 38 8.66 -9.13 -4.08
C GLN A 38 7.65 -7.96 -4.07
N TYR A 39 6.86 -7.82 -5.13
CA TYR A 39 5.81 -6.81 -5.24
C TYR A 39 4.57 -7.26 -4.46
N SER A 40 4.17 -8.53 -4.59
CA SER A 40 2.95 -9.04 -3.94
C SER A 40 3.05 -9.20 -2.42
N ASP A 41 4.24 -9.44 -1.87
CA ASP A 41 4.43 -9.64 -0.43
C ASP A 41 4.38 -8.34 0.40
N ASP A 42 4.66 -7.18 -0.21
CA ASP A 42 4.77 -5.86 0.46
C ASP A 42 3.55 -4.93 0.18
N HIS A 43 2.51 -5.45 -0.47
CA HIS A 43 1.26 -4.71 -0.72
C HIS A 43 0.15 -5.02 0.29
N GLY A 44 0.42 -5.87 1.27
CA GLY A 44 -0.46 -6.07 2.41
C GLY A 44 -0.44 -4.84 3.32
N MET A 45 -1.55 -4.64 4.04
CA MET A 45 -1.85 -3.56 5.00
C MET A 45 -0.87 -3.51 6.19
N HIS A 46 0.43 -3.49 5.95
CA HIS A 46 1.44 -3.50 6.99
C HIS A 46 1.68 -2.08 7.48
N HIS A 47 1.58 -1.91 8.80
CA HIS A 47 1.77 -0.65 9.50
C HIS A 47 3.18 -0.07 9.31
N GLU A 48 4.14 -0.91 8.94
CA GLU A 48 5.56 -0.63 8.82
C GLU A 48 5.99 -0.66 7.36
N LEU A 49 6.85 0.29 6.98
CA LEU A 49 7.44 0.33 5.66
C LEU A 49 8.64 -0.63 5.62
N THR A 50 8.40 -1.85 5.16
CA THR A 50 9.46 -2.86 4.98
C THR A 50 9.89 -2.93 3.53
N SER A 51 11.16 -3.23 3.29
CA SER A 51 11.70 -3.50 1.97
C SER A 51 12.84 -4.52 2.08
N VAL A 52 12.81 -5.53 1.23
CA VAL A 52 13.84 -6.57 1.14
C VAL A 52 14.59 -6.42 -0.18
N ARG A 53 15.91 -6.34 -0.11
CA ARG A 53 16.81 -6.27 -1.27
C ARG A 53 17.80 -7.41 -1.22
N THR A 54 18.09 -7.99 -2.38
CA THR A 54 19.08 -9.07 -2.49
C THR A 54 20.10 -8.77 -3.59
N ALA A 55 21.33 -9.23 -3.40
CA ALA A 55 22.42 -9.13 -4.37
C ALA A 55 23.36 -10.32 -4.24
N GLU A 56 24.12 -10.61 -5.30
CA GLU A 56 25.19 -11.60 -5.28
C GLU A 56 26.54 -10.90 -5.46
N HIS A 57 27.53 -11.21 -4.62
CA HIS A 57 28.87 -10.65 -4.74
C HIS A 57 29.95 -11.67 -4.38
N VAL A 58 30.83 -11.99 -5.33
CA VAL A 58 31.96 -12.93 -5.15
C VAL A 58 31.48 -14.29 -4.56
N GLY A 59 30.35 -14.80 -5.07
CA GLY A 59 29.78 -16.06 -4.62
C GLY A 59 29.03 -15.99 -3.27
N HIS A 60 28.84 -14.80 -2.71
CA HIS A 60 28.05 -14.58 -1.51
C HIS A 60 26.70 -13.95 -1.81
N HIS A 61 25.64 -14.54 -1.26
CA HIS A 61 24.30 -13.97 -1.24
C HIS A 61 24.21 -12.89 -0.16
N ILE A 62 23.81 -11.69 -0.57
CA ILE A 62 23.56 -10.54 0.30
C ILE A 62 22.05 -10.34 0.36
N LYS A 63 21.49 -10.30 1.58
CA LYS A 63 20.10 -9.92 1.84
C LYS A 63 20.09 -8.74 2.80
N ILE A 64 19.41 -7.66 2.41
CA ILE A 64 19.23 -6.45 3.21
C ILE A 64 17.73 -6.27 3.42
N THR A 65 17.29 -6.35 4.68
CA THR A 65 15.94 -5.95 5.08
C THR A 65 16.02 -4.58 5.72
N THR A 66 15.13 -3.67 5.32
CA THR A 66 15.01 -2.34 5.90
C THR A 66 13.57 -2.11 6.30
N THR A 67 13.35 -1.75 7.56
CA THR A 67 12.03 -1.45 8.12
C THR A 67 12.07 -0.05 8.71
N TYR A 68 11.13 0.80 8.30
CA TYR A 68 10.93 2.12 8.89
C TYR A 68 9.59 2.18 9.62
N THR A 69 9.66 2.61 10.88
CA THR A 69 8.51 3.15 11.64
C THR A 69 8.59 4.67 11.55
N ILE A 70 7.50 5.30 11.10
CA ILE A 70 7.45 6.75 10.88
C ILE A 70 6.34 7.30 11.74
N GLU A 71 6.67 8.27 12.57
CA GLU A 71 5.72 9.00 13.41
C GLU A 71 5.79 10.50 13.08
N VAL A 72 4.63 11.13 13.00
CA VAL A 72 4.48 12.58 12.85
C VAL A 72 3.55 13.03 13.97
N ASN A 73 4.02 13.93 14.83
CA ASN A 73 3.29 14.37 16.03
C ASN A 73 2.80 13.21 16.90
N GLU A 74 3.69 12.24 17.17
CA GLU A 74 3.39 11.03 17.97
C GLU A 74 2.34 10.09 17.35
N GLN A 75 1.85 10.39 16.15
CA GLN A 75 0.96 9.52 15.40
C GLN A 75 1.74 8.75 14.35
N GLN A 76 1.59 7.43 14.34
CA GLN A 76 2.18 6.58 13.31
C GLN A 76 1.57 6.92 11.94
N VAL A 77 2.44 7.11 10.95
CA VAL A 77 2.06 7.34 9.56
C VAL A 77 2.34 6.08 8.76
N HIS A 78 1.30 5.54 8.13
CA HIS A 78 1.41 4.40 7.24
C HIS A 78 1.66 4.88 5.81
N LEU A 79 2.85 4.59 5.28
CA LEU A 79 3.28 5.00 3.96
C LEU A 79 3.60 3.79 3.10
N HIS A 80 3.10 3.80 1.86
CA HIS A 80 3.49 2.82 0.85
C HIS A 80 4.67 3.36 0.04
N ALA A 81 5.87 3.01 0.49
CA ALA A 81 7.12 3.31 -0.17
C ALA A 81 8.11 2.14 0.02
N LEU A 82 9.17 2.13 -0.76
CA LEU A 82 10.16 1.06 -0.80
C LEU A 82 11.56 1.65 -0.91
N VAL A 83 12.57 0.90 -0.45
CA VAL A 83 13.97 1.29 -0.62
C VAL A 83 14.55 0.56 -1.83
N GLY A 84 15.07 1.30 -2.80
CA GLY A 84 15.72 0.75 -3.97
C GLY A 84 17.11 0.17 -3.68
N ASN A 85 17.65 -0.59 -4.64
CA ASN A 85 19.03 -1.13 -4.57
C ASN A 85 20.11 -0.03 -4.53
N ASP A 86 19.80 1.19 -4.98
CA ASP A 86 20.64 2.38 -4.86
C ASP A 86 20.58 3.04 -3.47
N GLY A 87 19.77 2.49 -2.55
CA GLY A 87 19.59 2.99 -1.21
C GLY A 87 18.55 4.10 -1.06
N ARG A 88 17.89 4.53 -2.15
CA ARG A 88 16.94 5.66 -2.15
C ARG A 88 15.51 5.17 -1.98
N LEU A 89 14.64 6.00 -1.38
CA LEU A 89 13.23 5.67 -1.22
C LEU A 89 12.40 6.06 -2.45
N HIS A 90 11.48 5.20 -2.84
CA HIS A 90 10.46 5.43 -3.87
C HIS A 90 9.08 5.33 -3.26
N CYS A 91 8.15 6.17 -3.72
CA CYS A 91 6.76 6.17 -3.24
C CYS A 91 5.80 6.26 -4.44
N HIS A 92 4.72 5.49 -4.42
CA HIS A 92 3.73 5.48 -5.50
C HIS A 92 3.04 6.84 -5.69
N THR A 93 2.92 7.63 -4.62
CA THR A 93 2.36 8.98 -4.65
C THR A 93 3.28 9.97 -5.40
N THR A 94 4.58 9.67 -5.48
CA THR A 94 5.57 10.50 -6.18
C THR A 94 6.50 9.64 -7.06
N PRO A 95 5.94 8.97 -8.09
CA PRO A 95 6.58 7.82 -8.74
C PRO A 95 7.86 8.15 -9.52
N TYR A 96 8.06 9.42 -9.87
CA TYR A 96 9.23 9.90 -10.60
C TYR A 96 10.29 10.56 -9.70
N VAL A 97 10.09 10.56 -8.38
CA VAL A 97 10.99 11.18 -7.41
C VAL A 97 11.65 10.09 -6.57
N ARG A 98 12.96 10.25 -6.33
CA ARG A 98 13.73 9.37 -5.43
C ARG A 98 14.28 10.20 -4.28
N TYR A 99 14.08 9.73 -3.06
CA TYR A 99 14.48 10.46 -1.85
C TYR A 99 15.71 9.82 -1.24
N GLN A 100 16.66 10.64 -0.82
CA GLN A 100 17.88 10.14 -0.17
C GLN A 100 17.61 9.69 1.27
N SER A 101 16.54 10.19 1.88
CA SER A 101 16.14 9.89 3.26
C SER A 101 14.62 9.76 3.39
N ALA A 102 14.19 8.99 4.39
CA ALA A 102 12.76 8.92 4.76
C ALA A 102 12.23 10.28 5.23
N ILE A 103 13.06 11.10 5.87
CA ILE A 103 12.69 12.47 6.29
C ILE A 103 12.36 13.34 5.07
N ASP A 104 13.15 13.28 3.99
CA ASP A 104 12.90 14.07 2.78
C ASP A 104 11.62 13.61 2.07
N LEU A 105 11.36 12.29 2.06
CA LEU A 105 10.10 11.74 1.59
C LEU A 105 8.92 12.30 2.40
N VAL A 106 8.96 12.21 3.72
CA VAL A 106 7.86 12.65 4.59
C VAL A 106 7.61 14.15 4.47
N LYS A 107 8.65 14.99 4.49
CA LYS A 107 8.52 16.43 4.28
C LYS A 107 7.84 16.75 2.96
N ASN A 108 8.28 16.09 1.90
CA ASN A 108 7.71 16.32 0.59
C ASN A 108 6.24 15.89 0.48
N LEU A 109 5.87 14.76 1.10
CA LEU A 109 4.49 14.32 1.17
C LEU A 109 3.64 15.29 2.01
N PHE A 110 4.18 15.81 3.12
CA PHE A 110 3.51 16.81 3.95
C PHE A 110 3.23 18.10 3.16
N ASP A 111 4.20 18.59 2.40
CA ASP A 111 4.05 19.78 1.56
C ASP A 111 2.97 19.60 0.46
N ARG A 112 2.84 18.38 -0.09
CA ARG A 112 1.93 18.08 -1.20
C ARG A 112 0.54 17.67 -0.74
N PHE A 113 0.44 16.94 0.36
CA PHE A 113 -0.78 16.32 0.87
C PHE A 113 -0.94 16.59 2.37
N PRO A 114 -0.95 17.87 2.80
CA PRO A 114 -0.98 18.19 4.23
C PRO A 114 -2.21 17.61 4.95
N ALA A 115 -3.36 17.53 4.27
CA ALA A 115 -4.58 16.96 4.80
C ALA A 115 -4.46 15.47 5.17
N SER A 116 -3.58 14.71 4.51
CA SER A 116 -3.35 13.29 4.81
C SER A 116 -2.61 13.07 6.14
N PHE A 117 -2.06 14.14 6.73
CA PHE A 117 -1.38 14.11 8.03
C PHE A 117 -2.20 14.76 9.15
N ILE A 118 -3.39 15.26 8.83
CA ILE A 118 -4.34 15.81 9.80
C ILE A 118 -5.34 14.69 10.09
N SER A 119 -5.15 13.97 11.19
CA SER A 119 -6.19 13.11 11.73
C SER A 119 -7.28 13.99 12.33
N ASP A 120 -8.47 14.01 11.72
CA ASP A 120 -9.66 14.27 12.50
C ASP A 120 -9.77 13.13 13.51
N GLN A 121 -9.82 13.47 14.79
CA GLN A 121 -10.07 12.56 15.90
C GLN A 121 -11.50 12.00 15.79
N HIS A 122 -11.77 11.11 14.83
CA HIS A 122 -12.92 10.24 14.88
C HIS A 122 -12.45 8.84 15.26
N ASN A 123 -12.43 8.67 16.59
CA ASN A 123 -12.58 7.40 17.29
C ASN A 123 -13.49 6.47 16.48
N HIS A 124 -12.92 5.48 15.81
CA HIS A 124 -13.67 4.25 15.57
C HIS A 124 -13.63 3.48 16.90
N ASP A 125 -14.51 3.89 17.81
CA ASP A 125 -15.02 3.00 18.84
C ASP A 125 -15.65 1.83 18.07
N GLN A 126 -14.87 0.76 17.89
CA GLN A 126 -15.41 -0.54 17.54
C GLN A 126 -16.23 -0.98 18.74
N ASP A 127 -17.52 -0.67 18.70
CA ASP A 127 -18.54 -1.30 19.53
C ASP A 127 -18.49 -2.80 19.21
N HIS A 128 -17.65 -3.52 19.97
CA HIS A 128 -17.71 -4.97 20.05
C HIS A 128 -19.01 -5.33 20.78
N HIS A 129 -20.10 -5.42 20.01
CA HIS A 129 -21.26 -6.18 20.44
C HIS A 129 -20.85 -7.65 20.56
N GLN A 130 -20.44 -7.98 21.77
CA GLN A 130 -20.18 -9.31 22.27
C GLN A 130 -21.50 -10.08 22.22
N HIS A 131 -21.72 -10.81 21.13
CA HIS A 131 -22.78 -11.81 21.07
C HIS A 131 -22.34 -13.00 21.93
N ASP A 132 -22.75 -12.94 23.19
CA ASP A 132 -22.78 -14.05 24.13
C ASP A 132 -23.72 -15.13 23.54
N HIS A 133 -23.15 -16.12 22.85
CA HIS A 133 -23.87 -17.34 22.52
C HIS A 133 -23.56 -18.39 23.58
N ASP A 134 -24.34 -18.28 24.64
CA ASP A 134 -24.50 -19.29 25.69
C ASP A 134 -25.08 -20.57 25.05
N HIS A 135 -24.23 -21.58 24.85
CA HIS A 135 -24.67 -22.93 24.47
C HIS A 135 -24.27 -23.90 25.59
N PRO A 136 -25.24 -24.45 26.33
CA PRO A 136 -24.97 -25.27 27.49
C PRO A 136 -24.44 -26.65 27.11
N HIS A 137 -23.48 -27.06 27.94
CA HIS A 137 -22.92 -28.38 28.07
C HIS A 137 -23.97 -29.33 28.67
N GLU A 138 -24.32 -30.41 27.98
CA GLU A 138 -24.86 -31.61 28.63
C GLU A 138 -24.06 -32.82 28.12
N GLY A 139 -23.35 -33.46 29.05
CA GLY A 139 -22.94 -34.84 28.90
C GLY A 139 -23.87 -35.71 29.72
N ASP A 140 -24.15 -36.92 29.26
CA ASP A 140 -24.02 -38.10 30.10
C ASP A 140 -23.84 -39.37 29.27
N SER A 141 -23.15 -40.33 29.87
CA SER A 141 -22.81 -41.65 29.34
C SER A 141 -23.92 -42.66 29.62
N ALA A 142 -24.18 -43.57 28.68
CA ALA A 142 -24.50 -45.00 28.92
C ALA A 142 -24.58 -45.77 27.59
#